data_AF-A0A924QF92-F1
#
_entry.id   AF-A0A924QF92-F1
#
_cell.length_a   1.000
_cell.length_b   1.000
_cell.length_c   1.000
_cell.angle_alpha   90.00
_cell.angle_beta   90.00
_cell.angle_gamma   90.00
#
_symmetry.space_group_name_H-M   'P 1'
#
loop_
_entity.id
_entity.type
_entity.pdbx_description
1 polymer ?
#
loop_
_entity_poly.entity_id
_entity_poly.type
_entity_poly.pdbx_seq_one_letter_code
_entity_poly.pdbx_strand_id
1 'polypeptide(L)'
;RKSELNPESNVQFGEGGAGTFSDGKLWSQISDSRHLTRKVLSEFVKAGAPEEILYIAKPHIGTFRLVGVVEKMRAEIEALGGEVRFEQRVTDVLIEGEQMRGVTLHSGEHIAANHVVIALGHSARDTFAVLHKRGVYMEAKPFSIGFRIEHPQSLIDAARFGPNAGNAILGAADYKLVHHAKGGIANGRSVYSFCMCPGGTVVAATSEPGRVVTNGMSQYSRNERNANAGIVVGISPQDYRQDGLLQGPVNPLDGMAFQRFWESRAYELGGGTYEAPGQLVGDFLADRASTTLGAVEPSYKPGVHLTNLGERGRSSLPDYAITAIREALPAFERQINGFSAFDAVLTGVETRTSSPLRITRGRDFQSLNVKGLYPAGEGAGYAGGIMSAGVDGIEVAEALARALLSAA
;
A
#
# COMPACT_ATOMS: atom_id res chain seq x y z
N ARG A 1 0.48 22.64 6.45
CA ARG A 1 0.07 22.04 5.16
C ARG A 1 -1.26 22.67 4.75
N LYS A 2 -1.57 22.81 3.46
CA LYS A 2 -2.76 23.55 2.98
C LYS A 2 -4.06 22.73 2.91
N SER A 3 -4.01 21.42 3.23
CA SER A 3 -5.15 20.50 3.06
C SER A 3 -5.74 20.47 1.64
N GLU A 4 -4.91 20.78 0.64
CA GLU A 4 -5.25 20.72 -0.79
C GLU A 4 -4.71 19.41 -1.37
N LEU A 5 -5.60 18.62 -1.99
CA LEU A 5 -5.24 17.39 -2.70
C LEU A 5 -5.22 17.66 -4.20
N ASN A 6 -4.12 17.27 -4.87
CA ASN A 6 -4.14 17.04 -6.31
C ASN A 6 -4.40 15.55 -6.57
N PRO A 7 -5.56 15.17 -7.15
CA PRO A 7 -5.89 13.76 -7.42
C PRO A 7 -4.93 13.05 -8.39
N GLU A 8 -4.20 13.80 -9.22
CA GLU A 8 -3.27 13.26 -10.23
C GLU A 8 -1.80 13.31 -9.78
N SER A 9 -1.49 13.96 -8.65
CA SER A 9 -0.13 14.09 -8.10
C SER A 9 -0.16 14.05 -6.58
N ASN A 10 0.12 12.89 -6.02
CA ASN A 10 0.01 12.61 -4.58
C ASN A 10 0.85 11.40 -4.21
N VAL A 11 0.73 10.91 -2.96
CA VAL A 11 1.51 9.75 -2.47
C VAL A 11 1.34 8.50 -3.34
N GLN A 12 0.23 8.37 -4.07
CA GLN A 12 -0.03 7.21 -4.93
C GLN A 12 0.50 7.41 -6.36
N PHE A 13 0.47 8.64 -6.88
CA PHE A 13 0.67 8.94 -8.29
C PHE A 13 1.77 9.97 -8.52
N GLY A 14 2.71 9.61 -9.39
CA GLY A 14 3.87 10.42 -9.75
C GLY A 14 5.05 9.55 -10.16
N GLU A 15 6.20 10.19 -10.35
CA GLU A 15 7.46 9.50 -10.62
C GLU A 15 7.84 8.55 -9.47
N GLY A 16 8.14 7.29 -9.81
CA GLY A 16 8.42 6.21 -8.85
C GLY A 16 7.19 5.59 -8.16
N GLY A 17 5.99 6.12 -8.43
CA GLY A 17 4.73 5.62 -7.90
C GLY A 17 4.65 5.64 -6.36
N ALA A 18 3.88 4.72 -5.78
CA ALA A 18 3.67 4.64 -4.34
C ALA A 18 4.95 4.32 -3.53
N GLY A 19 6.03 3.89 -4.18
CA GLY A 19 7.31 3.60 -3.54
C GLY A 19 8.05 4.85 -3.08
N THR A 20 7.87 5.99 -3.77
CA THR A 20 8.68 7.21 -3.60
C THR A 20 8.58 7.78 -2.18
N PHE A 21 7.38 7.93 -1.65
CA PHE A 21 7.13 8.47 -0.31
C PHE A 21 6.98 7.36 0.74
N SER A 22 8.00 6.51 0.85
CA SER A 22 8.03 5.39 1.80
C SER A 22 9.38 5.28 2.52
N ASP A 23 9.46 4.40 3.53
CA ASP A 23 10.75 3.97 4.09
C ASP A 23 11.65 3.27 3.04
N GLY A 24 11.06 2.80 1.93
CA GLY A 24 11.80 2.18 0.85
C GLY A 24 12.39 0.84 1.25
N LYS A 25 11.62 -0.01 1.96
CA LYS A 25 12.06 -1.34 2.40
C LYS A 25 12.25 -2.27 1.21
N LEU A 26 13.43 -2.88 1.12
CA LEU A 26 13.85 -3.67 -0.03
C LEU A 26 14.10 -5.15 0.30
N TRP A 27 13.51 -5.67 1.39
CA TRP A 27 13.51 -7.10 1.64
C TRP A 27 12.18 -7.71 1.19
N SER A 28 12.24 -8.93 0.68
CA SER A 28 11.09 -9.68 0.16
C SER A 28 11.19 -11.14 0.56
N GLN A 29 10.05 -11.82 0.61
CA GLN A 29 9.95 -13.25 0.88
C GLN A 29 9.66 -14.08 -0.39
N ILE A 30 9.74 -13.46 -1.57
CA ILE A 30 9.58 -14.17 -2.84
C ILE A 30 10.71 -15.17 -3.05
N SER A 31 10.38 -16.31 -3.66
CA SER A 31 11.40 -17.21 -4.21
C SER A 31 11.99 -16.56 -5.46
N ASP A 32 13.31 -16.54 -5.56
CA ASP A 32 14.04 -15.90 -6.66
C ASP A 32 15.25 -16.74 -7.07
N SER A 33 14.98 -17.86 -7.74
CA SER A 33 16.02 -18.75 -8.28
C SER A 33 16.84 -18.13 -9.40
N ARG A 34 16.36 -17.02 -9.98
CA ARG A 34 16.97 -16.31 -11.11
C ARG A 34 17.81 -15.11 -10.67
N HIS A 35 17.85 -14.81 -9.37
CA HIS A 35 18.55 -13.67 -8.77
C HIS A 35 18.09 -12.31 -9.34
N LEU A 36 16.81 -12.18 -9.71
CA LEU A 36 16.23 -10.93 -10.20
C LEU A 36 16.18 -9.86 -9.11
N THR A 37 16.04 -10.24 -7.83
CA THR A 37 16.18 -9.33 -6.69
C THR A 37 17.55 -8.68 -6.68
N ARG A 38 18.62 -9.44 -6.95
CA ARG A 38 19.97 -8.88 -7.07
C ARG A 38 20.07 -7.91 -8.24
N LYS A 39 19.43 -8.21 -9.38
CA LYS A 39 19.36 -7.28 -10.52
C LYS A 39 18.71 -5.96 -10.13
N VAL A 40 17.55 -5.99 -9.47
CA VAL A 40 16.85 -4.79 -8.98
C VAL A 40 17.76 -3.97 -8.04
N LEU A 41 18.37 -4.61 -7.04
CA LEU A 41 19.26 -3.90 -6.11
C LEU A 41 20.48 -3.30 -6.81
N SER A 42 21.06 -4.01 -7.78
CA SER A 42 22.22 -3.53 -8.55
C SER A 42 21.87 -2.30 -9.39
N GLU A 43 20.67 -2.26 -9.99
CA GLU A 43 20.21 -1.07 -10.71
C GLU A 43 19.95 0.11 -9.77
N PHE A 44 19.41 -0.12 -8.57
CA PHE A 44 19.31 0.94 -7.57
C PHE A 44 20.68 1.50 -7.17
N VAL A 45 21.67 0.64 -6.93
CA VAL A 45 23.04 1.08 -6.61
C VAL A 45 23.67 1.83 -7.79
N LYS A 46 23.50 1.33 -9.02
CA LYS A 46 23.94 2.03 -10.25
C LYS A 46 23.33 3.43 -10.34
N ALA A 47 22.06 3.57 -9.95
CA ALA A 47 21.35 4.84 -9.86
C ALA A 47 21.65 5.65 -8.58
N GLY A 48 22.64 5.25 -7.76
CA GLY A 48 23.11 6.03 -6.62
C GLY A 48 22.47 5.71 -5.28
N ALA A 49 21.78 4.58 -5.15
CA ALA A 49 21.42 4.04 -3.85
C ALA A 49 22.68 3.53 -3.11
N PRO A 50 22.67 3.48 -1.76
CA PRO A 50 23.83 3.02 -0.97
C PRO A 50 24.24 1.58 -1.29
N GLU A 51 25.54 1.30 -1.43
CA GLU A 51 26.03 -0.05 -1.75
C GLU A 51 25.62 -1.11 -0.71
N GLU A 52 25.45 -0.69 0.53
CA GLU A 52 25.04 -1.55 1.64
C GLU A 52 23.69 -2.24 1.45
N ILE A 53 22.82 -1.72 0.57
CA ILE A 53 21.55 -2.38 0.26
C ILE A 53 21.73 -3.76 -0.38
N LEU A 54 22.93 -4.05 -0.93
CA LEU A 54 23.26 -5.32 -1.57
C LEU A 54 23.52 -6.45 -0.56
N TYR A 55 23.85 -6.12 0.69
CA TYR A 55 24.29 -7.12 1.68
C TYR A 55 23.64 -7.01 3.06
N ILE A 56 23.02 -5.87 3.40
CA ILE A 56 22.26 -5.74 4.65
C ILE A 56 21.01 -6.64 4.59
N ALA A 57 20.68 -7.31 5.70
CA ALA A 57 19.58 -8.28 5.77
C ALA A 57 18.17 -7.68 5.58
N LYS A 58 17.97 -6.42 6.01
CA LYS A 58 16.70 -5.68 5.89
C LYS A 58 16.97 -4.30 5.28
N PRO A 59 17.40 -4.23 4.02
CA PRO A 59 17.85 -2.99 3.42
C PRO A 59 16.68 -2.02 3.23
N HIS A 60 16.98 -0.73 3.31
CA HIS A 60 16.05 0.34 3.01
C HIS A 60 16.77 1.55 2.42
N ILE A 61 16.08 2.35 1.60
CA ILE A 61 16.67 3.53 0.95
C ILE A 61 16.25 4.83 1.63
N GLY A 62 15.01 4.92 2.14
CA GLY A 62 14.40 6.15 2.63
C GLY A 62 13.98 7.11 1.51
N THR A 63 12.93 7.90 1.77
CA THR A 63 12.25 8.73 0.75
C THR A 63 13.17 9.70 0.00
N PHE A 64 13.99 10.51 0.68
CA PHE A 64 14.80 11.52 -0.02
C PHE A 64 15.80 10.92 -1.02
N ARG A 65 16.35 9.73 -0.73
CA ARG A 65 17.27 9.04 -1.63
C ARG A 65 16.54 8.40 -2.80
N LEU A 66 15.31 7.91 -2.59
CA LEU A 66 14.50 7.32 -3.66
C LEU A 66 14.22 8.29 -4.80
N VAL A 67 13.98 9.58 -4.51
CA VAL A 67 13.73 10.60 -5.53
C VAL A 67 14.89 10.66 -6.53
N GLY A 68 16.12 10.87 -6.05
CA GLY A 68 17.29 10.97 -6.93
C GLY A 68 17.65 9.65 -7.63
N VAL A 69 17.34 8.51 -7.02
CA VAL A 69 17.51 7.19 -7.64
C VAL A 69 16.56 7.05 -8.84
N VAL A 70 15.28 7.38 -8.69
CA VAL A 70 14.30 7.25 -9.77
C VAL A 70 14.58 8.22 -10.91
N GLU A 71 14.97 9.46 -10.62
CA GLU A 71 15.38 10.44 -11.64
C GLU A 71 16.53 9.93 -12.52
N LYS A 72 17.54 9.29 -11.91
CA LYS A 72 18.66 8.69 -12.64
C LYS A 72 18.25 7.46 -13.45
N MET A 73 17.37 6.62 -12.91
CA MET A 73 16.82 5.48 -13.67
C MET A 73 16.02 5.96 -14.88
N ARG A 74 15.22 7.03 -14.75
CA ARG A 74 14.53 7.65 -15.88
C ARG A 74 15.52 8.15 -16.93
N ALA A 75 16.55 8.89 -16.52
CA ALA A 75 17.56 9.39 -17.45
C ALA A 75 18.28 8.26 -18.21
N GLU A 76 18.55 7.14 -17.55
CA GLU A 76 19.09 5.94 -18.20
C GLU A 76 18.10 5.34 -19.22
N ILE A 77 16.80 5.25 -18.88
CA ILE A 77 15.76 4.79 -19.81
C ILE A 77 15.71 5.68 -21.06
N GLU A 78 15.73 7.00 -20.86
CA GLU A 78 15.75 7.99 -21.95
C GLU A 78 17.02 7.87 -22.81
N ALA A 79 18.19 7.70 -22.18
CA ALA A 79 19.47 7.51 -22.88
C ALA A 79 19.52 6.20 -23.69
N LEU A 80 18.78 5.17 -23.26
CA LEU A 80 18.63 3.90 -23.98
C LEU A 80 17.57 3.96 -25.10
N GLY A 81 16.95 5.13 -25.32
CA GLY A 81 15.95 5.37 -26.37
C GLY A 81 14.50 5.16 -25.94
N GLY A 82 14.25 4.95 -24.64
CA GLY A 82 12.90 4.97 -24.09
C GLY A 82 12.33 6.38 -24.00
N GLU A 83 11.01 6.49 -23.95
CA GLU A 83 10.31 7.76 -23.77
C GLU A 83 9.48 7.71 -22.48
N VAL A 84 9.59 8.74 -21.64
CA VAL A 84 8.81 8.88 -20.40
C VAL A 84 7.98 10.16 -20.49
N ARG A 85 6.66 10.01 -20.53
CA ARG A 85 5.71 11.14 -20.60
C ARG A 85 4.97 11.31 -19.28
N PHE A 86 5.38 12.28 -18.46
CA PHE A 86 4.64 12.64 -17.25
C PHE A 86 3.33 13.37 -17.57
N GLU A 87 2.41 13.37 -16.60
CA GLU A 87 1.09 14.01 -16.72
C GLU A 87 0.25 13.48 -17.90
N GLN A 88 0.58 12.28 -18.41
CA GLN A 88 -0.15 11.58 -19.47
C GLN A 88 -0.91 10.40 -18.89
N ARG A 89 -2.14 10.63 -18.44
CA ARG A 89 -3.00 9.53 -17.95
C ARG A 89 -3.69 8.83 -19.11
N VAL A 90 -3.57 7.50 -19.18
CA VAL A 90 -4.41 6.65 -20.04
C VAL A 90 -5.83 6.58 -19.49
N THR A 91 -6.82 6.91 -20.31
CA THR A 91 -8.24 6.88 -19.94
C THR A 91 -9.05 5.80 -20.65
N ASP A 92 -8.49 5.18 -21.69
CA ASP A 92 -9.15 4.08 -22.40
C ASP A 92 -8.16 3.14 -23.08
N VAL A 93 -8.64 1.93 -23.39
CA VAL A 93 -7.91 0.92 -24.18
C VAL A 93 -8.69 0.57 -25.44
N LEU A 94 -7.98 0.39 -26.54
CA LEU A 94 -8.56 -0.10 -27.80
C LEU A 94 -8.30 -1.61 -27.93
N ILE A 95 -9.40 -2.37 -27.98
CA ILE A 95 -9.38 -3.83 -28.11
C ILE A 95 -10.24 -4.21 -29.31
N GLU A 96 -9.67 -4.93 -30.27
CA GLU A 96 -10.34 -5.41 -31.48
C GLU A 96 -10.08 -6.91 -31.63
N GLY A 97 -11.14 -7.72 -31.66
CA GLY A 97 -11.01 -9.18 -31.81
C GLY A 97 -10.09 -9.80 -30.75
N GLU A 98 -10.28 -9.43 -29.48
CA GLU A 98 -9.47 -9.90 -28.32
C GLU A 98 -7.98 -9.54 -28.37
N GLN A 99 -7.62 -8.51 -29.15
CA GLN A 99 -6.24 -8.06 -29.31
C GLN A 99 -6.13 -6.57 -28.97
N MET A 100 -5.12 -6.21 -28.18
CA MET A 100 -4.74 -4.82 -27.93
C MET A 100 -4.34 -4.14 -29.23
N ARG A 101 -4.84 -2.91 -29.42
CA ARG A 101 -4.52 -2.03 -30.55
C ARG A 101 -4.00 -0.66 -30.16
N GLY A 102 -4.19 -0.27 -28.91
CA GLY A 102 -3.62 0.98 -28.41
C GLY A 102 -4.28 1.45 -27.12
N VAL A 103 -3.92 2.67 -26.75
CA VAL A 103 -4.45 3.38 -25.59
C VAL A 103 -4.89 4.79 -25.99
N THR A 104 -5.85 5.33 -25.27
CA THR A 104 -6.27 6.73 -25.41
C THR A 104 -5.87 7.50 -24.17
N LEU A 105 -5.16 8.60 -24.35
CA LEU A 105 -4.77 9.51 -23.27
C LEU A 105 -5.93 10.43 -22.89
N HIS A 106 -5.85 11.02 -21.70
CA HIS A 106 -6.81 12.00 -21.22
C HIS A 106 -6.94 13.23 -22.15
N SER A 107 -5.86 13.58 -22.85
CA SER A 107 -5.85 14.64 -23.86
C SER A 107 -6.70 14.32 -25.11
N GLY A 108 -7.10 13.06 -25.29
CA GLY A 108 -7.72 12.54 -26.50
C GLY A 108 -6.72 11.98 -27.52
N GLU A 109 -5.42 12.13 -27.29
CA GLU A 109 -4.38 11.51 -28.11
C GLU A 109 -4.53 9.99 -28.10
N HIS A 110 -4.43 9.38 -29.29
CA HIS A 110 -4.40 7.92 -29.43
C HIS A 110 -2.99 7.45 -29.74
N ILE A 111 -2.50 6.50 -28.93
CA ILE A 111 -1.22 5.82 -29.14
C ILE A 111 -1.52 4.39 -29.59
N ALA A 112 -1.22 4.11 -30.86
CA ALA A 112 -1.33 2.77 -31.42
C ALA A 112 -0.26 1.84 -30.82
N ALA A 113 -0.68 0.70 -30.29
CA ALA A 113 0.22 -0.28 -29.68
C ALA A 113 -0.42 -1.67 -29.66
N ASN A 114 0.29 -2.68 -30.17
CA ASN A 114 -0.13 -4.08 -30.06
C ASN A 114 0.27 -4.72 -28.72
N HIS A 115 1.18 -4.09 -27.97
CA HIS A 115 1.67 -4.57 -26.69
C HIS A 115 1.61 -3.44 -25.67
N VAL A 116 0.89 -3.66 -24.58
CA VAL A 116 0.65 -2.67 -23.51
C VAL A 116 0.87 -3.32 -22.16
N VAL A 117 1.83 -2.83 -21.40
CA VAL A 117 2.05 -3.22 -20.00
C VAL A 117 1.23 -2.31 -19.09
N ILE A 118 0.39 -2.88 -18.23
CA ILE A 118 -0.37 -2.11 -17.22
C ILE A 118 0.24 -2.34 -15.83
N ALA A 119 1.11 -1.43 -15.42
CA ALA A 119 1.79 -1.42 -14.12
C ALA A 119 1.32 -0.25 -13.23
N LEU A 120 0.00 -0.10 -13.09
CA LEU A 120 -0.65 1.13 -12.63
C LEU A 120 -0.64 1.36 -11.11
N GLY A 121 -0.15 0.39 -10.34
CA GLY A 121 -0.40 0.34 -8.89
C GLY A 121 -1.87 0.04 -8.56
N HIS A 122 -2.18 -0.22 -7.29
CA HIS A 122 -3.53 -0.63 -6.87
C HIS A 122 -4.49 0.55 -6.60
N SER A 123 -4.03 1.78 -6.77
CA SER A 123 -4.83 3.00 -6.56
C SER A 123 -5.50 3.53 -7.84
N ALA A 124 -5.19 2.97 -9.02
CA ALA A 124 -5.72 3.36 -10.33
C ALA A 124 -7.16 2.86 -10.58
N ARG A 125 -8.07 3.26 -9.68
CA ARG A 125 -9.46 2.76 -9.62
C ARG A 125 -10.28 3.12 -10.85
N ASP A 126 -10.04 4.29 -11.44
CA ASP A 126 -10.63 4.74 -12.70
C ASP A 126 -10.24 3.82 -13.85
N THR A 127 -8.96 3.51 -14.00
CA THR A 127 -8.46 2.62 -15.05
C THR A 127 -8.96 1.19 -14.88
N PHE A 128 -9.08 0.69 -13.64
CA PHE A 128 -9.68 -0.62 -13.38
C PHE A 128 -11.14 -0.70 -13.85
N ALA A 129 -11.94 0.35 -13.61
CA ALA A 129 -13.33 0.41 -14.09
C ALA A 129 -13.40 0.42 -15.63
N VAL A 130 -12.49 1.14 -16.29
CA VAL A 130 -12.39 1.18 -17.75
C VAL A 130 -12.03 -0.19 -18.33
N LEU A 131 -10.98 -0.83 -17.81
CA LEU A 131 -10.56 -2.16 -18.25
C LEU A 131 -11.68 -3.19 -18.06
N HIS A 132 -12.38 -3.16 -16.92
CA HIS A 132 -13.54 -4.03 -16.67
C HIS A 132 -14.68 -3.75 -17.66
N LYS A 133 -15.00 -2.48 -17.92
CA LYS A 133 -15.99 -2.08 -18.94
C LYS A 133 -15.61 -2.56 -20.35
N ARG A 134 -14.31 -2.62 -20.65
CA ARG A 134 -13.75 -3.11 -21.91
C ARG A 134 -13.67 -4.65 -21.97
N GLY A 135 -14.18 -5.34 -20.96
CA GLY A 135 -14.26 -6.80 -20.93
C GLY A 135 -12.96 -7.50 -20.58
N VAL A 136 -11.94 -6.79 -20.09
CA VAL A 136 -10.71 -7.42 -19.59
C VAL A 136 -11.04 -8.30 -18.39
N TYR A 137 -10.59 -9.56 -18.41
CA TYR A 137 -10.86 -10.49 -17.34
C TYR A 137 -10.19 -10.06 -16.02
N MET A 138 -10.98 -10.06 -14.94
CA MET A 138 -10.53 -9.71 -13.59
C MET A 138 -11.25 -10.55 -12.55
N GLU A 139 -10.62 -10.70 -11.38
CA GLU A 139 -11.17 -11.42 -10.24
C GLU A 139 -11.09 -10.55 -8.98
N ALA A 140 -12.10 -10.65 -8.11
CA ALA A 140 -12.06 -10.04 -6.79
C ALA A 140 -10.95 -10.69 -5.94
N LYS A 141 -10.14 -9.89 -5.24
CA LYS A 141 -8.99 -10.38 -4.48
C LYS A 141 -9.08 -9.96 -3.00
N PRO A 142 -8.83 -10.88 -2.05
CA PRO A 142 -8.68 -10.52 -0.64
C PRO A 142 -7.60 -9.45 -0.42
N PHE A 143 -7.82 -8.58 0.57
CA PHE A 143 -6.88 -7.57 1.03
C PHE A 143 -6.99 -7.40 2.55
N SER A 144 -6.40 -6.35 3.12
CA SER A 144 -6.54 -6.05 4.55
C SER A 144 -6.79 -4.58 4.77
N ILE A 145 -7.48 -4.26 5.87
CA ILE A 145 -7.75 -2.88 6.29
C ILE A 145 -7.47 -2.71 7.77
N GLY A 146 -7.21 -1.50 8.24
CA GLY A 146 -6.97 -1.29 9.67
C GLY A 146 -6.65 0.16 10.01
N PHE A 147 -5.84 0.34 11.05
CA PHE A 147 -5.41 1.64 11.55
C PHE A 147 -3.90 1.73 11.58
N ARG A 148 -3.34 2.94 11.45
CA ARG A 148 -1.95 3.17 11.84
C ARG A 148 -1.88 3.32 13.35
N ILE A 149 -0.98 2.60 13.99
CA ILE A 149 -0.68 2.76 15.42
C ILE A 149 0.67 3.47 15.58
N GLU A 150 0.78 4.36 16.58
CA GLU A 150 2.01 5.07 16.92
C GLU A 150 2.39 4.85 18.40
N HIS A 151 3.67 4.55 18.62
CA HIS A 151 4.32 4.45 19.93
C HIS A 151 5.64 5.23 19.90
N PRO A 152 6.18 5.69 21.05
CA PRO A 152 7.55 6.21 21.07
C PRO A 152 8.52 5.16 20.53
N GLN A 153 9.42 5.54 19.62
CA GLN A 153 10.40 4.61 19.05
C GLN A 153 11.26 3.97 20.15
N SER A 154 11.59 4.74 21.20
CA SER A 154 12.35 4.27 22.37
C SER A 154 11.68 3.11 23.12
N LEU A 155 10.35 3.02 23.12
CA LEU A 155 9.63 1.89 23.71
C LEU A 155 9.91 0.61 22.92
N ILE A 156 9.86 0.69 21.59
CA ILE A 156 10.16 -0.44 20.71
C ILE A 156 11.63 -0.82 20.80
N ASP A 157 12.54 0.16 20.80
CA ASP A 157 13.98 -0.09 20.95
C ASP A 157 14.30 -0.81 22.26
N ALA A 158 13.72 -0.36 23.38
CA ALA A 158 13.90 -1.00 24.68
C ALA A 158 13.35 -2.43 24.69
N ALA A 159 12.16 -2.66 24.12
CA ALA A 159 11.54 -3.98 24.08
C ALA A 159 12.29 -4.99 23.18
N ARG A 160 12.95 -4.51 22.11
CA ARG A 160 13.62 -5.39 21.13
C ARG A 160 15.10 -5.57 21.39
N PHE A 161 15.79 -4.51 21.82
CA PHE A 161 17.25 -4.50 21.97
C PHE A 161 17.72 -4.33 23.42
N GLY A 162 16.86 -3.87 24.33
CA GLY A 162 17.20 -3.66 25.73
C GLY A 162 18.40 -2.72 25.90
N PRO A 163 19.48 -3.13 26.59
CA PRO A 163 20.69 -2.30 26.76
C PRO A 163 21.40 -1.90 25.45
N ASN A 164 21.12 -2.59 24.35
CA ASN A 164 21.72 -2.28 23.04
C ASN A 164 20.92 -1.26 22.21
N ALA A 165 19.84 -0.70 22.77
CA ALA A 165 19.11 0.40 22.14
C ALA A 165 20.05 1.59 21.85
N GLY A 166 19.94 2.18 20.66
CA GLY A 166 20.82 3.27 20.20
C GLY A 166 22.13 2.80 19.55
N ASN A 167 22.36 1.50 19.41
CA ASN A 167 23.50 0.97 18.65
C ASN A 167 23.39 1.35 17.16
N ALA A 168 24.44 1.98 16.61
CA ALA A 168 24.47 2.48 15.23
C ALA A 168 24.34 1.39 14.15
N ILE A 169 24.72 0.15 14.44
CA ILE A 169 24.62 -0.99 13.50
C ILE A 169 23.21 -1.60 13.55
N LEU A 170 22.64 -1.75 14.75
CA LEU A 170 21.28 -2.28 14.91
C LEU A 170 20.22 -1.30 14.38
N GLY A 171 20.49 0.01 14.52
CA GLY A 171 19.58 1.08 14.12
C GLY A 171 18.31 1.11 14.98
N ALA A 172 17.27 1.72 14.42
CA ALA A 172 15.94 1.77 15.05
C ALA A 172 15.24 0.41 14.94
N ALA A 173 14.69 -0.07 16.06
CA ALA A 173 14.10 -1.39 16.16
C ALA A 173 12.82 -1.57 15.33
N ASP A 174 12.66 -2.80 14.83
CA ASP A 174 11.49 -3.24 14.09
C ASP A 174 10.66 -4.31 14.82
N TYR A 175 9.41 -4.49 14.40
CA TYR A 175 8.55 -5.57 14.85
C TYR A 175 7.70 -6.16 13.72
N LYS A 176 7.27 -7.40 13.93
CA LYS A 176 6.26 -8.11 13.13
C LYS A 176 5.37 -8.91 14.08
N LEU A 177 4.08 -8.61 14.09
CA LEU A 177 3.10 -9.15 15.03
C LEU A 177 1.94 -9.78 14.27
N VAL A 178 1.41 -10.89 14.78
CA VAL A 178 0.22 -11.58 14.25
C VAL A 178 -0.61 -12.10 15.41
N HIS A 179 -1.93 -11.97 15.31
CA HIS A 179 -2.92 -12.53 16.22
C HIS A 179 -4.08 -13.11 15.42
N HIS A 180 -4.55 -14.29 15.79
CA HIS A 180 -5.74 -14.91 15.22
C HIS A 180 -6.89 -14.74 16.20
N ALA A 181 -7.87 -13.92 15.83
CA ALA A 181 -9.03 -13.62 16.66
C ALA A 181 -9.91 -14.87 16.82
N LYS A 182 -10.34 -15.13 18.06
CA LYS A 182 -11.07 -16.36 18.44
C LYS A 182 -12.49 -16.09 18.94
N GLY A 183 -12.87 -14.82 19.10
CA GLY A 183 -14.14 -14.44 19.73
C GLY A 183 -15.17 -13.83 18.77
N GLY A 184 -16.44 -14.19 18.97
CA GLY A 184 -17.61 -13.48 18.42
C GLY A 184 -17.58 -13.27 16.91
N ILE A 185 -17.99 -12.07 16.48
CA ILE A 185 -18.06 -11.67 15.06
C ILE A 185 -16.66 -11.58 14.39
N ALA A 186 -15.59 -11.57 15.18
CA ALA A 186 -14.20 -11.53 14.71
C ALA A 186 -13.56 -12.92 14.57
N ASN A 187 -14.27 -13.99 14.92
CA ASN A 187 -13.70 -15.34 14.93
C ASN A 187 -13.13 -15.73 13.55
N GLY A 188 -11.90 -16.23 13.54
CA GLY A 188 -11.18 -16.63 12.33
C GLY A 188 -10.48 -15.50 11.59
N ARG A 189 -10.62 -14.24 12.04
CA ARG A 189 -9.89 -13.10 11.46
C ARG A 189 -8.45 -13.10 11.92
N SER A 190 -7.53 -12.77 11.01
CA SER A 190 -6.12 -12.59 11.34
C SER A 190 -5.80 -11.10 11.35
N VAL A 191 -5.32 -10.61 12.50
CA VAL A 191 -4.84 -9.25 12.70
C VAL A 191 -3.32 -9.27 12.72
N TYR A 192 -2.67 -8.37 11.99
CA TYR A 192 -1.21 -8.36 11.90
C TYR A 192 -0.66 -6.95 11.68
N SER A 193 0.61 -6.76 12.03
CA SER A 193 1.34 -5.54 11.70
C SER A 193 1.79 -5.55 10.24
N PHE A 194 1.51 -4.47 9.53
CA PHE A 194 1.83 -4.25 8.12
C PHE A 194 2.63 -2.96 7.96
N CYS A 195 3.60 -2.98 7.03
CA CYS A 195 4.43 -1.81 6.69
C CYS A 195 4.94 -1.04 7.92
N MET A 196 5.49 -1.74 8.92
CA MET A 196 6.02 -1.12 10.14
C MET A 196 7.24 -0.25 9.82
N CYS A 197 7.21 1.02 10.20
CA CYS A 197 8.17 2.07 9.90
C CYS A 197 8.84 2.54 11.21
N PRO A 198 10.11 2.14 11.48
CA PRO A 198 10.86 2.63 12.62
C PRO A 198 11.15 4.13 12.48
N GLY A 199 11.03 4.87 13.58
CA GLY A 199 11.34 6.30 13.69
C GLY A 199 10.82 7.07 12.49
N GLY A 200 9.53 6.88 12.20
CA GLY A 200 8.87 7.33 10.99
C GLY A 200 7.65 8.20 11.25
N THR A 201 6.88 8.41 10.20
CA THR A 201 5.65 9.19 10.21
C THR A 201 4.51 8.42 9.56
N VAL A 202 3.30 8.64 10.06
CA VAL A 202 2.06 8.29 9.40
C VAL A 202 1.76 9.34 8.35
N VAL A 203 1.44 8.94 7.12
CA VAL A 203 1.25 9.85 5.98
C VAL A 203 -0.17 9.85 5.46
N ALA A 204 -0.65 11.01 5.00
CA ALA A 204 -1.88 11.16 4.25
C ALA A 204 -1.70 10.61 2.83
N ALA A 205 -2.27 9.44 2.58
CA ALA A 205 -2.04 8.66 1.38
C ALA A 205 -3.23 8.64 0.42
N THR A 206 -4.19 9.57 0.60
CA THR A 206 -5.38 9.64 -0.27
C THR A 206 -4.99 10.10 -1.68
N SER A 207 -5.74 9.61 -2.66
CA SER A 207 -5.65 10.01 -4.07
C SER A 207 -7.00 10.44 -4.63
N GLU A 208 -8.05 10.49 -3.80
CA GLU A 208 -9.40 10.83 -4.23
C GLU A 208 -9.97 11.93 -3.31
N PRO A 209 -10.68 12.93 -3.86
CA PRO A 209 -11.35 13.95 -3.05
C PRO A 209 -12.35 13.36 -2.07
N GLY A 210 -12.49 13.98 -0.89
CA GLY A 210 -13.47 13.59 0.12
C GLY A 210 -13.19 12.23 0.76
N ARG A 211 -11.91 11.84 0.81
CA ARG A 211 -11.45 10.53 1.32
C ARG A 211 -10.17 10.67 2.14
N VAL A 212 -10.10 9.93 3.24
CA VAL A 212 -8.90 9.80 4.09
C VAL A 212 -8.34 8.39 3.95
N VAL A 213 -7.03 8.32 3.74
CA VAL A 213 -6.24 7.07 3.70
C VAL A 213 -4.95 7.32 4.46
N THR A 214 -4.51 6.35 5.25
CA THR A 214 -3.18 6.35 5.88
C THR A 214 -2.21 5.43 5.17
N ASN A 215 -0.93 5.74 5.30
CA ASN A 215 0.18 4.82 5.13
C ASN A 215 1.32 5.23 6.09
N GLY A 216 2.50 4.66 5.96
CA GLY A 216 3.66 4.97 6.77
C GLY A 216 4.93 5.16 5.94
N MET A 217 5.78 6.03 6.43
CA MET A 217 7.04 6.40 5.81
C MET A 217 8.11 6.58 6.89
N SER A 218 9.36 6.29 6.56
CA SER A 218 10.51 6.73 7.35
C SER A 218 11.54 7.39 6.45
N GLN A 219 12.30 8.32 7.02
CA GLN A 219 13.55 8.77 6.42
C GLN A 219 14.62 7.69 6.57
N TYR A 220 15.70 7.78 5.79
CA TYR A 220 16.84 6.86 5.92
C TYR A 220 17.43 6.87 7.35
N SER A 221 17.41 8.01 8.04
CA SER A 221 17.88 8.14 9.43
C SER A 221 17.01 7.41 10.46
N ARG A 222 15.73 7.14 10.15
CA ARG A 222 14.74 6.54 11.07
C ARG A 222 14.78 7.14 12.48
N ASN A 223 14.82 8.47 12.56
CA ASN A 223 15.06 9.22 13.80
C ASN A 223 13.89 10.09 14.24
N GLU A 224 12.70 9.91 13.65
CA GLU A 224 11.49 10.55 14.18
C GLU A 224 11.09 9.93 15.52
N ARG A 225 10.27 10.67 16.27
CA ARG A 225 9.89 10.32 17.66
C ARG A 225 9.16 8.97 17.76
N ASN A 226 8.37 8.61 16.75
CA ASN A 226 7.43 7.49 16.83
C ASN A 226 7.83 6.32 15.92
N ALA A 227 7.65 5.09 16.42
CA ALA A 227 7.47 3.91 15.58
C ALA A 227 6.02 3.86 15.11
N ASN A 228 5.77 3.44 13.87
CA ASN A 228 4.39 3.22 13.41
C ASN A 228 4.20 1.97 12.56
N ALA A 229 3.00 1.38 12.55
CA ALA A 229 2.63 0.29 11.64
C ALA A 229 1.13 0.31 11.36
N GLY A 230 0.71 -0.25 10.22
CA GLY A 230 -0.68 -0.63 10.03
C GLY A 230 -1.01 -1.85 10.87
N ILE A 231 -1.99 -1.76 11.77
CA ILE A 231 -2.58 -2.91 12.45
C ILE A 231 -3.84 -3.27 11.68
N VAL A 232 -3.70 -4.28 10.82
CA VAL A 232 -4.69 -4.58 9.77
C VAL A 232 -5.27 -5.96 9.94
N VAL A 233 -6.50 -6.13 9.45
CA VAL A 233 -7.27 -7.37 9.48
C VAL A 233 -7.63 -7.82 8.07
N GLY A 234 -7.57 -9.13 7.83
CA GLY A 234 -7.91 -9.73 6.54
C GLY A 234 -9.39 -9.59 6.17
N ILE A 235 -9.63 -9.14 4.93
CA ILE A 235 -10.94 -8.97 4.29
C ILE A 235 -11.02 -9.90 3.09
N SER A 236 -12.09 -10.70 3.00
CA SER A 236 -12.37 -11.59 1.89
C SER A 236 -13.37 -10.94 0.92
N PRO A 237 -13.44 -11.44 -0.34
CA PRO A 237 -14.47 -11.01 -1.29
C PRO A 237 -15.90 -11.07 -0.77
N GLN A 238 -16.19 -12.06 0.07
CA GLN A 238 -17.52 -12.23 0.65
C GLN A 238 -17.89 -11.09 1.60
N ASP A 239 -16.92 -10.40 2.19
CA ASP A 239 -17.17 -9.30 3.12
C ASP A 239 -17.60 -8.00 2.44
N TYR A 240 -17.26 -7.83 1.17
CA TYR A 240 -17.49 -6.58 0.42
C TYR A 240 -18.44 -6.73 -0.77
N ARG A 241 -18.94 -7.93 -1.02
CA ARG A 241 -19.90 -8.18 -2.10
C ARG A 241 -21.14 -7.29 -1.96
N GLN A 242 -21.66 -6.80 -3.07
CA GLN A 242 -22.79 -5.86 -3.07
C GLN A 242 -24.10 -6.47 -3.62
N ASP A 243 -24.03 -7.67 -4.19
CA ASP A 243 -25.15 -8.34 -4.88
C ASP A 243 -26.15 -9.06 -3.92
N GLY A 244 -25.86 -9.09 -2.62
CA GLY A 244 -26.70 -9.73 -1.60
C GLY A 244 -26.73 -11.27 -1.65
N LEU A 245 -25.95 -11.91 -2.53
CA LEU A 245 -25.90 -13.38 -2.58
C LEU A 245 -25.02 -13.93 -1.45
N LEU A 246 -25.17 -15.22 -1.12
CA LEU A 246 -24.36 -15.87 -0.08
C LEU A 246 -23.15 -16.62 -0.64
N GLN A 247 -23.18 -16.96 -1.93
CA GLN A 247 -22.13 -17.74 -2.60
C GLN A 247 -21.88 -17.20 -4.02
N GLY A 248 -20.94 -17.81 -4.75
CA GLY A 248 -20.61 -17.45 -6.13
C GLY A 248 -19.49 -16.41 -6.26
N PRO A 249 -19.12 -16.08 -7.52
CA PRO A 249 -18.11 -15.07 -7.80
C PRO A 249 -18.57 -13.69 -7.33
N VAL A 250 -17.61 -12.89 -6.86
CA VAL A 250 -17.85 -11.49 -6.46
C VAL A 250 -17.38 -10.59 -7.60
N ASN A 251 -18.13 -9.52 -7.85
CA ASN A 251 -17.73 -8.52 -8.84
C ASN A 251 -16.33 -7.97 -8.50
N PRO A 252 -15.36 -8.02 -9.43
CA PRO A 252 -13.99 -7.56 -9.17
C PRO A 252 -13.88 -6.11 -8.68
N LEU A 253 -14.86 -5.27 -8.99
CA LEU A 253 -14.85 -3.85 -8.61
C LEU A 253 -15.40 -3.58 -7.20
N ASP A 254 -16.09 -4.55 -6.58
CA ASP A 254 -16.74 -4.36 -5.28
C ASP A 254 -15.73 -4.05 -4.16
N GLY A 255 -14.53 -4.63 -4.22
CA GLY A 255 -13.47 -4.36 -3.25
C GLY A 255 -13.02 -2.90 -3.24
N MET A 256 -12.97 -2.25 -4.42
CA MET A 256 -12.67 -0.82 -4.50
C MET A 256 -13.82 0.05 -3.98
N ALA A 257 -15.07 -0.35 -4.24
CA ALA A 257 -16.23 0.35 -3.70
C ALA A 257 -16.25 0.30 -2.17
N PHE A 258 -15.91 -0.87 -1.60
CA PHE A 258 -15.74 -1.04 -0.16
C PHE A 258 -14.61 -0.19 0.42
N GLN A 259 -13.44 -0.14 -0.23
CA GLN A 259 -12.38 0.77 0.20
C GLN A 259 -12.86 2.22 0.17
N ARG A 260 -13.50 2.67 -0.93
CA ARG A 260 -14.03 4.03 -1.05
C ARG A 260 -15.02 4.38 0.06
N PHE A 261 -15.88 3.45 0.45
CA PHE A 261 -16.84 3.64 1.53
C PHE A 261 -16.13 3.96 2.85
N TRP A 262 -15.17 3.15 3.26
CA TRP A 262 -14.45 3.35 4.52
C TRP A 262 -13.53 4.58 4.49
N GLU A 263 -12.96 4.90 3.33
CA GLU A 263 -12.17 6.11 3.14
C GLU A 263 -13.02 7.39 3.24
N SER A 264 -14.24 7.38 2.70
CA SER A 264 -15.19 8.49 2.83
C SER A 264 -15.72 8.60 4.26
N ARG A 265 -16.03 7.47 4.91
CA ARG A 265 -16.39 7.45 6.34
C ARG A 265 -15.29 8.04 7.21
N ALA A 266 -14.03 7.71 6.94
CA ALA A 266 -12.91 8.28 7.66
C ALA A 266 -12.80 9.79 7.43
N TYR A 267 -13.03 10.28 6.22
CA TYR A 267 -13.07 11.72 5.93
C TYR A 267 -14.17 12.44 6.72
N GLU A 268 -15.37 11.86 6.80
CA GLU A 268 -16.48 12.39 7.62
C GLU A 268 -16.13 12.43 9.10
N LEU A 269 -15.56 11.34 9.65
CA LEU A 269 -15.14 11.26 11.04
C LEU A 269 -13.94 12.17 11.36
N GLY A 270 -13.14 12.50 10.34
CA GLY A 270 -12.09 13.50 10.38
C GLY A 270 -12.55 14.94 10.25
N GLY A 271 -13.86 15.21 10.30
CA GLY A 271 -14.43 16.56 10.22
C GLY A 271 -14.51 17.14 8.80
N GLY A 272 -14.22 16.35 7.77
CA GLY A 272 -14.30 16.80 6.37
C GLY A 272 -13.22 17.80 5.96
N THR A 273 -12.05 17.79 6.64
CA THR A 273 -10.93 18.73 6.45
C THR A 273 -9.63 18.05 5.99
N TYR A 274 -9.69 16.75 5.68
CA TYR A 274 -8.55 15.83 5.52
C TYR A 274 -7.74 15.56 6.79
N GLU A 275 -8.20 16.02 7.96
CA GLU A 275 -7.72 15.44 9.20
C GLU A 275 -8.13 13.96 9.27
N ALA A 276 -7.27 13.11 9.83
CA ALA A 276 -7.60 11.71 10.03
C ALA A 276 -8.38 11.54 11.34
N PRO A 277 -9.42 10.70 11.40
CA PRO A 277 -10.01 10.33 12.68
C PRO A 277 -8.98 9.57 13.50
N GLY A 278 -8.87 9.84 14.80
CA GLY A 278 -7.94 9.14 15.67
C GLY A 278 -8.47 8.91 17.07
N GLN A 279 -7.82 8.03 17.80
CA GLN A 279 -8.24 7.64 19.14
C GLN A 279 -7.05 7.06 19.90
N LEU A 280 -6.97 7.33 21.21
CA LEU A 280 -6.02 6.68 22.09
C LEU A 280 -6.35 5.19 22.21
N VAL A 281 -5.33 4.34 22.24
CA VAL A 281 -5.49 2.88 22.35
C VAL A 281 -6.28 2.51 23.60
N GLY A 282 -6.02 3.17 24.72
CA GLY A 282 -6.75 2.92 25.96
C GLY A 282 -8.24 3.23 25.87
N ASP A 283 -8.60 4.34 25.22
CA ASP A 283 -9.99 4.73 25.00
C ASP A 283 -10.69 3.85 23.95
N PHE A 284 -9.96 3.44 22.91
CA PHE A 284 -10.44 2.47 21.91
C PHE A 284 -10.78 1.13 22.55
N LEU A 285 -9.94 0.62 23.47
CA LEU A 285 -10.19 -0.60 24.22
C LEU A 285 -11.35 -0.45 25.21
N ALA A 286 -11.54 0.75 25.77
CA ALA A 286 -12.62 1.08 26.70
C ALA A 286 -13.94 1.50 26.03
N ASP A 287 -14.03 1.44 24.70
CA ASP A 287 -15.20 1.81 23.89
C ASP A 287 -15.72 3.25 24.11
N ARG A 288 -14.82 4.21 24.25
CA ARG A 288 -15.17 5.63 24.47
C ARG A 288 -14.33 6.56 23.61
N ALA A 289 -14.87 7.73 23.26
CA ALA A 289 -14.12 8.72 22.48
C ALA A 289 -12.95 9.30 23.29
N SER A 290 -11.82 9.53 22.61
CA SER A 290 -10.74 10.34 23.19
C SER A 290 -11.09 11.82 23.10
N THR A 291 -10.71 12.59 24.12
CA THR A 291 -10.96 14.05 24.18
C THR A 291 -9.67 14.87 24.17
N THR A 292 -8.57 14.29 24.64
CA THR A 292 -7.24 14.91 24.66
C THR A 292 -6.18 13.88 24.28
N LEU A 293 -5.09 14.33 23.65
CA LEU A 293 -3.91 13.48 23.41
C LEU A 293 -3.14 13.26 24.72
N GLY A 294 -2.39 12.14 24.78
CA GLY A 294 -1.45 11.85 25.85
C GLY A 294 -0.01 12.22 25.48
N ALA A 295 0.96 11.46 25.98
CA ALA A 295 2.38 11.71 25.71
C ALA A 295 2.81 11.44 24.25
N VAL A 296 2.05 10.62 23.50
CA VAL A 296 2.32 10.33 22.08
C VAL A 296 1.55 11.30 21.22
N GLU A 297 2.28 12.13 20.47
CA GLU A 297 1.71 13.03 19.48
C GLU A 297 1.64 12.34 18.12
N PRO A 298 0.48 12.34 17.42
CA PRO A 298 0.37 11.72 16.11
C PRO A 298 1.16 12.49 15.06
N SER A 299 1.88 11.76 14.21
CA SER A 299 2.70 12.35 13.15
C SER A 299 1.91 12.70 11.89
N TYR A 300 0.70 12.16 11.73
CA TYR A 300 -0.16 12.42 10.56
C TYR A 300 -0.43 13.91 10.36
N LYS A 301 -0.26 14.37 9.12
CA LYS A 301 -0.60 15.72 8.68
C LYS A 301 -1.61 15.65 7.51
N PRO A 302 -2.65 16.51 7.48
CA PRO A 302 -2.73 17.83 8.12
C PRO A 302 -2.97 17.83 9.63
N GLY A 303 -3.65 16.83 10.19
CA GLY A 303 -3.92 16.70 11.62
C GLY A 303 -4.74 15.45 11.94
N VAL A 304 -4.98 15.21 13.23
CA VAL A 304 -5.81 14.11 13.71
C VAL A 304 -6.97 14.67 14.51
N HIS A 305 -8.19 14.29 14.13
CA HIS A 305 -9.42 14.62 14.81
C HIS A 305 -9.78 13.49 15.78
N LEU A 306 -9.74 13.76 17.10
CA LEU A 306 -10.05 12.74 18.10
C LEU A 306 -11.55 12.38 18.09
N THR A 307 -11.84 11.08 18.02
CA THR A 307 -13.20 10.54 17.92
C THR A 307 -13.28 9.13 18.52
N ASN A 308 -14.43 8.46 18.39
CA ASN A 308 -14.56 7.03 18.66
C ASN A 308 -14.54 6.25 17.34
N LEU A 309 -13.40 5.62 17.02
CA LEU A 309 -13.21 4.83 15.79
C LEU A 309 -14.15 3.62 15.71
N GLY A 310 -14.62 3.11 16.85
CA GLY A 310 -15.50 1.96 16.97
C GLY A 310 -16.95 2.29 17.32
N GLU A 311 -17.38 3.55 17.18
CA GLU A 311 -18.75 3.96 17.53
C GLU A 311 -19.80 3.12 16.78
N ARG A 312 -20.69 2.43 17.51
CA ARG A 312 -21.69 1.56 16.89
C ARG A 312 -22.61 2.34 15.95
N GLY A 313 -22.75 1.86 14.72
CA GLY A 313 -23.53 2.54 13.67
C GLY A 313 -22.80 3.68 12.96
N ARG A 314 -21.64 4.10 13.47
CA ARG A 314 -20.82 5.18 12.89
C ARG A 314 -19.32 4.86 12.90
N SER A 315 -18.97 3.58 12.95
CA SER A 315 -17.60 3.10 13.02
C SER A 315 -16.78 3.50 11.78
N SER A 316 -15.46 3.53 11.96
CA SER A 316 -14.48 3.86 10.91
C SER A 316 -14.08 2.64 10.06
N LEU A 317 -14.38 1.42 10.54
CA LEU A 317 -14.17 0.13 9.88
C LEU A 317 -15.35 -0.80 10.22
N PRO A 318 -15.54 -1.93 9.50
CA PRO A 318 -16.58 -2.89 9.83
C PRO A 318 -16.46 -3.41 11.27
N ASP A 319 -17.57 -3.75 11.90
CA ASP A 319 -17.61 -4.16 13.31
C ASP A 319 -16.73 -5.38 13.61
N TYR A 320 -16.62 -6.32 12.66
CA TYR A 320 -15.72 -7.47 12.78
C TYR A 320 -14.24 -7.08 12.78
N ALA A 321 -13.87 -6.01 12.06
CA ALA A 321 -12.52 -5.47 12.03
C ALA A 321 -12.19 -4.76 13.35
N ILE A 322 -13.10 -3.91 13.82
CA ILE A 322 -12.98 -3.23 15.12
C ILE A 322 -12.82 -4.25 16.25
N THR A 323 -13.67 -5.27 16.28
CA THR A 323 -13.65 -6.32 17.30
C THR A 323 -12.33 -7.10 17.26
N ALA A 324 -11.86 -7.48 16.06
CA ALA A 324 -10.60 -8.21 15.91
C ALA A 324 -9.40 -7.38 16.38
N ILE A 325 -9.34 -6.09 16.03
CA ILE A 325 -8.25 -5.19 16.45
C ILE A 325 -8.27 -4.97 17.97
N ARG A 326 -9.44 -4.81 18.59
CA ARG A 326 -9.58 -4.74 20.06
C ARG A 326 -9.08 -6.00 20.75
N GLU A 327 -9.33 -7.18 20.19
CA GLU A 327 -8.80 -8.45 20.71
C GLU A 327 -7.28 -8.55 20.54
N ALA A 328 -6.74 -8.06 19.42
CA ALA A 328 -5.33 -8.19 19.07
C ALA A 328 -4.40 -7.29 19.89
N LEU A 329 -4.82 -6.07 20.25
CA LEU A 329 -3.95 -5.11 20.95
C LEU A 329 -3.44 -5.65 22.32
N PRO A 330 -4.28 -6.22 23.20
CA PRO A 330 -3.80 -6.87 24.43
C PRO A 330 -2.99 -8.15 24.18
N ALA A 331 -3.18 -8.82 23.03
CA ALA A 331 -2.35 -9.96 22.65
C ALA A 331 -0.95 -9.52 22.20
N PHE A 332 -0.85 -8.35 21.56
CA PHE A 332 0.41 -7.72 21.17
C PHE A 332 1.17 -7.15 22.37
N GLU A 333 0.49 -6.66 23.39
CA GLU A 333 1.10 -6.26 24.69
C GLU A 333 1.95 -7.39 25.29
N ARG A 334 1.50 -8.65 25.15
CA ARG A 334 2.24 -9.83 25.64
C ARG A 334 3.50 -10.15 24.83
N GLN A 335 3.60 -9.61 23.62
CA GLN A 335 4.76 -9.77 22.73
C GLN A 335 5.73 -8.59 22.83
N ILE A 336 5.20 -7.39 23.02
CA ILE A 336 5.94 -6.14 23.21
C ILE A 336 5.28 -5.39 24.35
N ASN A 337 5.94 -5.35 25.51
CA ASN A 337 5.42 -4.65 26.69
C ASN A 337 5.25 -3.15 26.39
N GLY A 338 4.08 -2.61 26.70
CA GLY A 338 3.69 -1.23 26.38
C GLY A 338 3.09 -1.02 24.98
N PHE A 339 2.86 -2.09 24.20
CA PHE A 339 2.19 -1.99 22.90
C PHE A 339 0.71 -1.57 23.03
N SER A 340 0.03 -1.92 24.11
CA SER A 340 -1.31 -1.44 24.45
C SER A 340 -1.29 -0.28 25.45
N ALA A 341 -0.20 0.49 25.52
CA ALA A 341 -0.11 1.68 26.36
C ALA A 341 -1.29 2.62 26.07
N PHE A 342 -1.88 3.18 27.13
CA PHE A 342 -3.09 4.01 27.03
C PHE A 342 -2.93 5.14 26.01
N ASP A 343 -1.81 5.86 26.09
CA ASP A 343 -1.49 7.04 25.29
C ASP A 343 -1.04 6.72 23.85
N ALA A 344 -0.86 5.45 23.47
CA ALA A 344 -0.56 5.11 22.07
C ALA A 344 -1.72 5.54 21.16
N VAL A 345 -1.44 5.97 19.94
CA VAL A 345 -2.46 6.59 19.07
C VAL A 345 -2.79 5.68 17.90
N LEU A 346 -4.09 5.45 17.68
CA LEU A 346 -4.63 4.90 16.44
C LEU A 346 -5.05 6.05 15.51
N THR A 347 -4.64 6.01 14.26
CA THR A 347 -4.81 7.08 13.29
C THR A 347 -5.38 6.58 11.95
N GLY A 348 -6.43 7.27 11.50
CA GLY A 348 -7.04 7.18 10.16
C GLY A 348 -7.57 5.81 9.79
N VAL A 349 -7.54 5.47 8.50
CA VAL A 349 -7.84 4.13 7.98
C VAL A 349 -6.78 3.72 6.95
N GLU A 350 -6.20 2.55 7.15
CA GLU A 350 -5.23 1.94 6.24
C GLU A 350 -5.99 0.97 5.33
N THR A 351 -6.49 1.44 4.19
CA THR A 351 -7.42 0.67 3.33
C THR A 351 -6.78 0.03 2.10
N ARG A 352 -5.52 0.39 1.80
CA ARG A 352 -4.85 0.07 0.53
C ARG A 352 -3.57 -0.73 0.74
N THR A 353 -3.66 -1.88 1.40
CA THR A 353 -2.49 -2.73 1.72
C THR A 353 -2.03 -3.63 0.57
N SER A 354 -2.91 -3.90 -0.39
CA SER A 354 -2.65 -4.62 -1.64
C SER A 354 -3.83 -4.41 -2.60
N SER A 355 -3.71 -4.85 -3.86
CA SER A 355 -4.81 -4.72 -4.81
C SER A 355 -6.08 -5.48 -4.39
N PRO A 356 -7.27 -4.84 -4.48
CA PRO A 356 -8.57 -5.46 -4.20
C PRO A 356 -9.06 -6.35 -5.35
N LEU A 357 -8.32 -6.39 -6.46
CA LEU A 357 -8.60 -7.23 -7.61
C LEU A 357 -7.32 -7.86 -8.15
N ARG A 358 -7.49 -8.86 -9.01
CA ARG A 358 -6.44 -9.43 -9.83
C ARG A 358 -6.85 -9.29 -11.29
N ILE A 359 -5.97 -8.73 -12.10
CA ILE A 359 -6.13 -8.73 -13.57
C ILE A 359 -5.39 -9.97 -14.05
N THR A 360 -6.11 -11.09 -14.14
CA THR A 360 -5.47 -12.40 -14.26
C THR A 360 -4.76 -12.54 -15.60
N ARG A 361 -3.53 -13.05 -15.54
CA ARG A 361 -2.64 -13.26 -16.68
C ARG A 361 -2.14 -14.70 -16.74
N GLY A 362 -1.83 -15.16 -17.95
CA GLY A 362 -1.27 -16.48 -18.23
C GLY A 362 0.21 -16.60 -17.86
N ARG A 363 0.80 -17.76 -18.15
CA ARG A 363 2.25 -18.01 -17.97
C ARG A 363 3.12 -17.20 -18.94
N ASP A 364 2.52 -16.69 -20.01
CA ASP A 364 3.11 -15.77 -20.98
C ASP A 364 3.01 -14.30 -20.53
N PHE A 365 2.51 -14.04 -19.32
CA PHE A 365 2.32 -12.72 -18.72
C PHE A 365 1.25 -11.86 -19.40
N GLN A 366 0.47 -12.41 -20.33
CA GLN A 366 -0.62 -11.71 -21.00
C GLN A 366 -1.96 -11.94 -20.30
N SER A 367 -2.88 -10.97 -20.39
CA SER A 367 -4.27 -11.12 -19.95
C SER A 367 -4.90 -12.38 -20.56
N LEU A 368 -5.71 -13.09 -19.77
CA LEU A 368 -6.32 -14.36 -20.20
C LEU A 368 -7.17 -14.24 -21.48
N ASN A 369 -7.78 -13.08 -21.73
CA ASN A 369 -8.71 -12.87 -22.83
C ASN A 369 -8.37 -11.67 -23.73
N VAL A 370 -7.21 -11.03 -23.52
CA VAL A 370 -6.77 -9.91 -24.36
C VAL A 370 -5.28 -10.06 -24.68
N LYS A 371 -5.00 -10.50 -25.91
CA LYS A 371 -3.63 -10.62 -26.42
C LYS A 371 -2.97 -9.25 -26.51
N GLY A 372 -1.69 -9.18 -26.19
CA GLY A 372 -0.93 -7.94 -26.14
C GLY A 372 -1.12 -7.11 -24.88
N LEU A 373 -2.05 -7.45 -23.99
CA LEU A 373 -2.19 -6.78 -22.68
C LEU A 373 -1.38 -7.54 -21.63
N TYR A 374 -0.44 -6.87 -20.95
CA TYR A 374 0.42 -7.47 -19.92
C TYR A 374 0.13 -6.84 -18.55
N PRO A 375 -0.72 -7.48 -17.72
CA PRO A 375 -0.95 -7.03 -16.35
C PRO A 375 0.29 -7.19 -15.48
N ALA A 376 0.69 -6.16 -14.74
CA ALA A 376 1.93 -6.18 -13.96
C ALA A 376 1.84 -5.46 -12.61
N GLY A 377 2.78 -5.81 -11.73
CA GLY A 377 2.99 -5.19 -10.44
C GLY A 377 1.85 -5.41 -9.44
N GLU A 378 1.80 -4.52 -8.45
CA GLU A 378 0.87 -4.65 -7.34
C GLU A 378 -0.58 -4.43 -7.78
N GLY A 379 -0.82 -3.50 -8.70
CA GLY A 379 -2.16 -3.20 -9.23
C GLY A 379 -2.84 -4.40 -9.87
N ALA A 380 -2.08 -5.20 -10.64
CA ALA A 380 -2.57 -6.43 -11.24
C ALA A 380 -2.70 -7.60 -10.24
N GLY A 381 -2.22 -7.46 -9.00
CA GLY A 381 -2.28 -8.48 -7.96
C GLY A 381 -1.16 -9.53 -8.03
N TYR A 382 0.01 -9.16 -8.57
CA TYR A 382 1.18 -10.05 -8.72
C TYR A 382 2.41 -9.62 -7.89
N ALA A 383 2.34 -8.49 -7.22
CA ALA A 383 3.37 -8.01 -6.28
C ALA A 383 2.73 -7.45 -5.00
N GLY A 384 3.55 -7.18 -3.98
CA GLY A 384 3.11 -6.61 -2.69
C GLY A 384 4.12 -5.67 -2.04
N GLY A 385 4.99 -5.06 -2.85
CA GLY A 385 6.03 -4.14 -2.40
C GLY A 385 7.08 -3.89 -3.49
N ILE A 386 7.95 -2.90 -3.25
CA ILE A 386 8.93 -2.36 -4.23
C ILE A 386 9.73 -3.48 -4.91
N MET A 387 10.34 -4.39 -4.13
CA MET A 387 11.17 -5.46 -4.69
C MET A 387 10.38 -6.43 -5.56
N SER A 388 9.25 -6.94 -5.05
CA SER A 388 8.42 -7.88 -5.82
C SER A 388 7.85 -7.23 -7.08
N ALA A 389 7.53 -5.93 -7.04
CA ALA A 389 7.04 -5.21 -8.20
C ALA A 389 8.13 -4.97 -9.24
N GLY A 390 9.36 -4.67 -8.80
CA GLY A 390 10.53 -4.56 -9.69
C GLY A 390 10.88 -5.89 -10.36
N VAL A 391 10.86 -6.99 -9.60
CA VAL A 391 11.05 -8.34 -10.15
C VAL A 391 9.98 -8.69 -11.17
N ASP A 392 8.69 -8.45 -10.84
CA ASP A 392 7.58 -8.66 -11.76
C ASP A 392 7.74 -7.85 -13.06
N GLY A 393 8.20 -6.59 -12.95
CA GLY A 393 8.49 -5.73 -14.08
C GLY A 393 9.57 -6.31 -15.01
N ILE A 394 10.63 -6.90 -14.45
CA ILE A 394 11.68 -7.57 -15.26
C ILE A 394 11.08 -8.79 -15.98
N GLU A 395 10.32 -9.63 -15.29
CA GLU A 395 9.74 -10.84 -15.88
C GLU A 395 8.76 -10.52 -17.01
N VAL A 396 7.93 -9.48 -16.83
CA VAL A 396 7.00 -8.98 -17.86
C VAL A 396 7.77 -8.42 -19.06
N ALA A 397 8.81 -7.62 -18.84
CA ALA A 397 9.63 -7.06 -19.90
C ALA A 397 10.30 -8.17 -20.73
N GLU A 398 10.82 -9.21 -20.08
CA GLU A 398 11.40 -10.36 -20.76
C GLU A 398 10.36 -11.19 -21.54
N ALA A 399 9.16 -11.37 -20.99
CA ALA A 399 8.08 -12.07 -21.66
C ALA A 399 7.62 -11.33 -22.92
N LEU A 400 7.48 -10.00 -22.82
CA LEU A 400 7.19 -9.13 -23.94
C LEU A 400 8.30 -9.20 -25.00
N ALA A 401 9.57 -9.10 -24.60
CA ALA A 401 10.71 -9.19 -25.52
C ALA A 401 10.73 -10.53 -26.28
N ARG A 402 10.48 -11.65 -25.59
CA ARG A 402 10.35 -12.97 -26.23
C ARG A 402 9.20 -13.03 -27.22
N ALA A 403 8.05 -12.45 -26.88
CA ALA A 403 6.90 -12.40 -27.78
C ALA A 403 7.20 -11.61 -29.07
N LEU A 404 7.88 -10.47 -28.93
CA LEU A 404 8.31 -9.66 -30.08
C LEU A 404 9.31 -10.41 -30.98
N LEU A 405 10.29 -11.09 -30.39
CA LEU A 405 11.28 -11.87 -31.13
C LEU A 405 10.71 -13.12 -31.79
N SER A 406 9.60 -13.67 -31.29
CA SER A 406 8.94 -14.84 -31.89
C SER A 406 7.97 -14.45 -33.02
N ALA A 407 7.59 -13.17 -33.10
CA ALA A 407 6.71 -12.62 -34.13
C ALA A 407 7.47 -12.02 -35.33
N ALA A 408 8.78 -11.75 -35.16
CA ALA A 408 9.71 -11.35 -36.21
C ALA A 408 10.29 -12.59 -36.90
#